data_AF-A0A9P2ZZB5-F1
#
_entry.id   AF-A0A9P2ZZB5-F1
#
_cell.length_a   1.000
_cell.length_b   1.000
_cell.length_c   1.000
_cell.angle_alpha   90.00
_cell.angle_beta   90.00
_cell.angle_gamma   90.00
#
_symmetry.space_group_name_H-M   'P 1'
#
loop_
_entity.id
_entity.type
_entity.pdbx_description
1 polymer ?
#
loop_
_entity_poly.entity_id
_entity_poly.type
_entity_poly.pdbx_seq_one_letter_code
_entity_poly.pdbx_strand_id
1 'polypeptide(L)'
;MAQEGLSVDSRRLERVDILYLHHPDRVTPYEHFLKELDTIYREGTFAQLGISNHTAEETDHLCQSPTRLPKVADVNGWIKPSIYQGNYSALSRTSESHLFPVLRKHDISFFAYSPSVMEMLAGGPQKESFEAAKTLPPGSRCGDLNDNLNFTRNLERA
;
A
#
# COMPACT_ATOMS: atom_id res chain seq x y z
N MET A 1 -15.85 22.31 7.48
CA MET A 1 -15.01 21.92 6.33
C MET A 1 -13.58 21.84 6.84
N ALA A 2 -13.15 20.67 7.30
CA ALA A 2 -11.80 20.48 7.79
C ALA A 2 -10.91 20.17 6.58
N GLN A 3 -9.93 21.03 6.31
CA GLN A 3 -8.83 20.71 5.41
C GLN A 3 -7.97 19.65 6.10
N GLU A 4 -8.04 18.41 5.62
CA GLU A 4 -7.02 17.41 5.94
C GLU A 4 -5.77 17.80 5.13
N GLY A 5 -4.92 18.61 5.75
CA GLY A 5 -3.60 18.91 5.20
C GLY A 5 -2.81 17.62 5.05
N LEU A 6 -2.21 17.42 3.87
CA LEU A 6 -1.15 16.44 3.65
C LEU A 6 -0.17 16.51 4.83
N SER A 7 0.24 15.36 5.37
CA SER A 7 1.00 15.16 6.64
C SER A 7 2.37 15.89 6.78
N VAL A 8 2.66 16.91 5.96
CA VAL A 8 3.90 17.67 5.93
C VAL A 8 3.93 18.78 7.00
N ASP A 9 2.78 19.26 7.49
CA ASP A 9 2.74 20.41 8.42
C ASP A 9 3.11 20.03 9.89
N SER A 10 2.91 18.77 10.29
CA SER A 10 3.16 18.32 11.68
C SER A 10 4.62 18.02 12.00
N ARG A 11 5.49 17.95 10.99
CA ARG A 11 6.95 17.80 11.13
C ARG A 11 7.55 18.97 10.35
N ARG A 12 8.53 19.70 10.89
CA ARG A 12 9.19 20.84 10.21
C ARG A 12 10.03 20.41 8.99
N LEU A 13 9.44 19.66 8.07
CA LEU A 13 10.08 19.10 6.88
C LEU A 13 9.43 19.76 5.68
N GLU A 14 10.20 20.58 4.97
CA GLU A 14 9.77 21.21 3.73
C GLU A 14 9.67 20.19 2.58
N ARG A 15 10.30 19.02 2.74
CA ARG A 15 10.36 17.94 1.75
C ARG A 15 10.46 16.58 2.41
N VAL A 16 9.83 15.58 1.81
CA VAL A 16 9.95 14.15 2.18
C VAL A 16 10.56 13.35 1.03
N ASP A 17 11.24 12.25 1.31
CA ASP A 17 11.78 11.41 0.23
C ASP A 17 10.67 10.64 -0.48
N ILE A 18 9.76 10.03 0.29
CA ILE A 18 8.70 9.17 -0.23
C ILE A 18 7.36 9.63 0.32
N LEU A 19 6.41 9.87 -0.59
CA LEU A 19 5.00 10.08 -0.25
C LEU A 19 4.20 8.83 -0.58
N TYR A 20 3.45 8.29 0.38
CA TYR A 20 2.65 7.08 0.19
C TYR A 20 1.15 7.37 0.03
N LEU A 21 0.53 6.76 -0.98
CA LEU A 21 -0.91 6.49 -0.98
C LEU A 21 -1.15 5.23 -0.15
N HIS A 22 -1.57 5.43 1.10
CA HIS A 22 -1.57 4.37 2.11
C HIS A 22 -2.68 3.31 1.90
N HIS A 23 -3.82 3.71 1.34
CA HIS A 23 -4.93 2.83 1.00
C HIS A 23 -5.54 3.25 -0.34
N PRO A 24 -6.09 2.31 -1.11
CA PRO A 24 -6.78 2.63 -2.36
C PRO A 24 -8.06 3.41 -2.07
N ASP A 25 -8.14 4.63 -2.61
CA ASP A 25 -9.41 5.36 -2.71
C ASP A 25 -10.11 4.92 -4.01
N ARG A 26 -11.17 4.12 -3.86
CA ARG A 26 -11.97 3.59 -4.99
C ARG A 26 -13.16 4.49 -5.35
N VAL A 27 -13.36 5.59 -4.62
CA VAL A 27 -14.46 6.53 -4.85
C VAL A 27 -13.98 7.67 -5.73
N THR A 28 -12.78 8.20 -5.46
CA THR A 28 -12.20 9.30 -6.24
C THR A 28 -11.61 8.80 -7.56
N PRO A 29 -11.93 9.41 -8.71
CA PRO A 29 -11.29 9.07 -9.97
C PRO A 29 -9.78 9.28 -9.92
N TYR A 30 -9.02 8.33 -10.46
CA TYR A 30 -7.56 8.36 -10.52
C TYR A 30 -7.00 9.68 -11.05
N GLU A 31 -7.66 10.25 -12.05
CA GLU A 31 -7.29 11.52 -12.68
C GLU A 31 -7.13 12.69 -11.70
N HIS A 32 -8.04 12.77 -10.72
CA HIS A 32 -8.07 13.89 -9.80
C HIS A 32 -6.87 13.88 -8.87
N PHE A 33 -6.62 12.77 -8.19
CA PHE A 33 -5.54 12.71 -7.23
C PHE A 33 -4.16 12.60 -7.90
N LEU A 34 -4.04 11.94 -9.06
CA LEU A 34 -2.78 11.89 -9.78
C LEU A 34 -2.32 13.26 -10.28
N LYS A 35 -3.27 14.11 -10.71
CA LYS A 35 -2.98 15.51 -11.07
C LYS A 35 -2.46 16.33 -9.88
N GLU A 36 -3.10 16.15 -8.73
CA GLU A 36 -2.69 16.85 -7.51
C GLU A 36 -1.30 16.38 -7.05
N LEU A 37 -1.07 15.07 -7.05
CA LEU A 37 0.24 14.48 -6.73
C LEU A 37 1.34 14.96 -7.67
N ASP A 38 1.07 15.09 -8.97
CA ASP A 38 2.02 15.64 -9.93
C ASP A 38 2.34 17.10 -9.66
N THR A 39 1.35 17.89 -9.24
CA THR A 39 1.55 19.30 -8.85
C THR A 39 2.49 19.37 -7.64
N ILE A 40 2.19 18.61 -6.58
CA ILE A 40 2.99 18.55 -5.35
C ILE A 40 4.40 17.98 -5.62
N TYR A 41 4.52 17.03 -6.55
CA TYR A 41 5.81 16.49 -6.99
C TYR A 41 6.67 17.56 -7.69
N ARG A 42 6.06 18.34 -8.60
CA ARG A 42 6.74 19.43 -9.32
C ARG A 42 7.13 20.59 -8.42
N GLU A 43 6.38 20.81 -7.34
CA GLU A 43 6.76 21.75 -6.27
C GLU A 43 7.97 21.28 -5.45
N GLY A 44 8.36 20.01 -5.59
CA GLY A 44 9.53 19.43 -4.91
C GLY A 44 9.26 18.94 -3.50
N THR A 45 7.99 18.85 -3.09
CA THR A 45 7.56 18.43 -1.75
C THR A 45 7.91 16.96 -1.49
N PHE A 46 7.98 16.12 -2.52
CA PHE A 46 8.49 14.76 -2.40
C PHE A 46 9.33 14.28 -3.59
N ALA A 47 10.21 13.30 -3.36
CA ALA A 47 11.09 12.76 -4.41
C ALA A 47 10.52 11.52 -5.12
N GLN A 48 9.75 10.68 -4.44
CA GLN A 48 9.22 9.43 -4.96
C GLN A 48 7.77 9.18 -4.51
N LEU A 49 6.95 8.68 -5.44
CA LEU A 49 5.60 8.21 -5.12
C LEU A 49 5.63 6.74 -4.73
N GLY A 50 5.07 6.44 -3.56
CA GLY A 50 4.82 5.10 -3.06
C GLY A 50 3.32 4.78 -3.01
N ILE A 51 2.97 3.51 -3.14
CA ILE A 51 1.60 3.02 -2.93
C ILE A 51 1.60 1.85 -1.95
N SER A 52 0.49 1.64 -1.25
CA SER A 52 0.35 0.55 -0.28
C SER A 52 -1.05 -0.05 -0.34
N ASN A 53 -1.15 -1.37 -0.11
CA ASN A 53 -2.42 -2.11 -0.03
C ASN A 53 -3.32 -2.06 -1.29
N HIS A 54 -2.76 -1.72 -2.45
CA HIS A 54 -3.46 -1.77 -3.74
C HIS A 54 -3.40 -3.19 -4.32
N THR A 55 -4.43 -3.63 -5.04
CA THR A 55 -4.38 -4.92 -5.75
C THR A 55 -3.35 -4.92 -6.87
N ALA A 56 -3.04 -6.10 -7.41
CA ALA A 56 -2.16 -6.21 -8.56
C ALA A 56 -2.72 -5.46 -9.78
N GLU A 57 -4.04 -5.51 -9.99
CA GLU A 57 -4.74 -4.80 -11.07
C GLU A 57 -4.74 -3.30 -10.85
N GLU A 58 -5.03 -2.82 -9.63
CA GLU A 58 -4.98 -1.40 -9.28
C GLU A 58 -3.56 -0.85 -9.47
N THR A 59 -2.55 -1.61 -9.03
CA THR A 59 -1.14 -1.26 -9.23
C THR A 59 -0.79 -1.21 -10.71
N ASP A 60 -1.16 -2.23 -11.47
CA ASP A 60 -0.91 -2.27 -12.91
C ASP A 60 -1.61 -1.08 -13.60
N HIS A 61 -2.83 -0.72 -13.22
CA HIS A 61 -3.53 0.46 -13.75
C HIS A 61 -2.85 1.79 -13.40
N LEU A 62 -2.33 1.94 -12.18
CA LEU A 62 -1.61 3.16 -11.76
C LEU A 62 -0.26 3.32 -12.48
N CYS A 63 0.39 2.22 -12.83
CA CYS A 63 1.70 2.22 -13.47
C CYS A 63 1.60 2.24 -14.99
N GLN A 64 0.56 1.60 -15.52
CA GLN A 64 0.28 1.61 -16.93
C GLN A 64 -0.09 3.01 -17.39
N SER A 65 0.53 3.36 -18.50
CA SER A 65 -0.19 4.05 -19.53
C SER A 65 0.23 3.48 -20.89
N PRO A 66 -0.63 3.46 -21.90
CA PRO A 66 -2.05 3.08 -21.91
C PRO A 66 -2.23 1.71 -22.61
N THR A 67 -2.93 0.72 -22.04
CA THR A 67 -3.82 -0.17 -22.83
C THR A 67 -4.85 -0.89 -21.96
N ARG A 68 -5.98 -0.23 -21.68
CA ARG A 68 -7.35 -0.74 -21.97
C ARG A 68 -8.51 0.19 -21.57
N LEU A 69 -8.24 1.36 -20.97
CA LEU A 69 -9.16 2.50 -20.84
C LEU A 69 -8.37 3.82 -21.00
N PRO A 70 -8.98 4.96 -21.39
CA PRO A 70 -8.27 6.06 -22.06
C PRO A 70 -7.35 6.86 -21.13
N LYS A 71 -6.04 6.79 -21.41
CA LYS A 71 -5.12 7.94 -21.56
C LYS A 71 -5.14 9.02 -20.46
N VAL A 72 -4.44 8.80 -19.36
CA VAL A 72 -4.25 9.87 -18.36
C VAL A 72 -2.79 10.06 -17.98
N ALA A 73 -2.10 9.02 -17.51
CA ALA A 73 -0.77 9.20 -16.93
C ALA A 73 0.34 9.52 -17.97
N ASP A 74 0.44 8.85 -19.13
CA ASP A 74 1.46 9.24 -20.14
C ASP A 74 1.01 10.38 -21.05
N VAL A 75 -0.29 10.63 -21.18
CA VAL A 75 -0.75 11.79 -21.98
C VAL A 75 -0.41 13.09 -21.26
N ASN A 76 -0.45 13.08 -19.93
CA ASN A 76 -0.15 14.25 -19.10
C ASN A 76 1.27 14.22 -18.49
N GLY A 77 1.99 13.09 -18.59
CA GLY A 77 3.34 12.92 -18.06
C GLY A 77 3.40 13.00 -16.54
N TRP A 78 2.39 12.49 -15.84
CA TRP A 78 2.30 12.56 -14.39
C TRP A 78 3.23 11.58 -13.69
N ILE A 79 3.62 11.93 -12.47
CA ILE A 79 4.44 11.07 -11.60
C ILE A 79 3.81 9.69 -11.43
N LYS A 80 4.63 8.64 -11.57
CA LYS A 80 4.24 7.23 -11.40
C LYS A 80 4.78 6.66 -10.09
N PRO A 81 4.09 5.66 -9.51
CA PRO A 81 4.64 4.94 -8.37
C PRO A 81 5.97 4.27 -8.74
N SER A 82 6.94 4.37 -7.83
CA SER A 82 8.24 3.67 -7.92
C SER A 82 8.48 2.74 -6.74
N ILE A 83 7.63 2.84 -5.70
CA ILE A 83 7.71 2.05 -4.48
C ILE A 83 6.33 1.46 -4.16
N TYR A 84 6.32 0.20 -3.77
CA TYR A 84 5.15 -0.48 -3.21
C TYR A 84 5.46 -0.94 -1.80
N GLN A 85 4.63 -0.55 -0.83
CA GLN A 85 4.69 -1.08 0.53
C GLN A 85 3.60 -2.13 0.73
N GLY A 86 3.95 -3.33 1.18
CA GLY A 86 2.99 -4.43 1.30
C GLY A 86 3.27 -5.40 2.44
N ASN A 87 2.22 -6.09 2.90
CA ASN A 87 2.37 -7.16 3.88
C ASN A 87 3.12 -8.33 3.23
N TYR A 88 4.22 -8.74 3.84
CA TYR A 88 4.97 -9.90 3.38
C TYR A 88 5.75 -10.53 4.52
N SER A 89 5.57 -11.83 4.71
CA SER A 89 6.23 -12.62 5.76
C SER A 89 6.24 -14.10 5.36
N ALA A 90 6.90 -14.95 6.14
CA ALA A 90 6.89 -16.40 5.91
C ALA A 90 5.47 -17.00 5.84
N LEU A 91 4.49 -16.39 6.54
CA LEU A 91 3.09 -16.85 6.61
C LEU A 91 2.16 -16.10 5.63
N SER A 92 2.61 -14.95 5.11
CA SER A 92 1.84 -14.10 4.20
C SER A 92 2.63 -13.87 2.91
N ARG A 93 2.40 -14.79 1.96
CA ARG A 93 3.10 -14.85 0.66
C ARG A 93 2.16 -14.63 -0.53
N THR A 94 0.92 -14.19 -0.28
CA THR A 94 -0.12 -13.98 -1.31
C THR A 94 0.38 -13.08 -2.44
N SER A 95 1.16 -12.05 -2.10
CA SER A 95 1.78 -11.09 -3.00
C SER A 95 2.69 -11.71 -4.07
N GLU A 96 3.28 -12.89 -3.84
CA GLU A 96 4.21 -13.51 -4.80
C GLU A 96 3.55 -13.90 -6.11
N SER A 97 2.29 -14.34 -6.04
CA SER A 97 1.58 -14.95 -7.16
C SER A 97 1.03 -13.91 -8.15
N HIS A 98 0.52 -12.79 -7.64
CA HIS A 98 -0.20 -11.79 -8.45
C HIS A 98 0.50 -10.43 -8.45
N LEU A 99 1.01 -9.97 -7.30
CA LEU A 99 1.56 -8.61 -7.17
C LEU A 99 3.01 -8.52 -7.67
N PHE A 100 3.91 -9.40 -7.24
CA PHE A 100 5.33 -9.33 -7.61
C PHE A 100 5.60 -9.36 -9.13
N PRO A 101 4.86 -10.14 -9.95
CA PRO A 101 4.99 -10.04 -11.40
C PRO A 101 4.69 -8.63 -11.94
N VAL A 102 3.67 -7.95 -11.41
CA VAL A 102 3.32 -6.57 -11.80
C VAL A 102 4.39 -5.58 -11.35
N LEU A 103 4.89 -5.70 -10.11
CA LEU A 103 5.94 -4.81 -9.63
C LEU A 103 7.22 -4.93 -10.48
N ARG A 104 7.63 -6.15 -10.82
CA ARG A 104 8.79 -6.39 -11.70
C ARG A 104 8.57 -5.86 -13.11
N LYS A 105 7.35 -5.98 -13.65
CA LYS A 105 6.98 -5.46 -14.98
C LYS A 105 7.17 -3.94 -15.07
N HIS A 106 6.92 -3.21 -13.98
CA HIS A 106 6.98 -1.75 -13.92
C HIS A 106 8.20 -1.20 -13.18
N ASP A 107 9.18 -2.06 -12.85
CA ASP A 107 10.38 -1.70 -12.10
C ASP A 107 10.11 -1.00 -10.75
N ILE A 108 9.13 -1.54 -10.01
CA ILE A 108 8.74 -1.01 -8.70
C ILE A 108 9.42 -1.77 -7.57
N SER A 109 10.04 -1.02 -6.67
CA SER A 109 10.67 -1.57 -5.46
C SER A 109 9.61 -1.99 -4.43
N PHE A 110 9.79 -3.15 -3.80
CA PHE A 110 8.86 -3.66 -2.79
C PHE A 110 9.41 -3.53 -1.36
N PHE A 111 8.66 -2.88 -0.48
CA PHE A 111 9.00 -2.64 0.92
C PHE A 111 8.04 -3.46 1.79
N ALA A 112 8.56 -4.54 2.38
CA ALA A 112 7.77 -5.44 3.22
C ALA A 112 7.47 -4.82 4.58
N TYR A 113 6.20 -4.83 5.01
CA TYR A 113 5.82 -4.56 6.39
C TYR A 113 5.28 -5.82 7.08
N SER A 114 5.31 -5.80 8.42
CA SER A 114 4.96 -6.95 9.27
C SER A 114 5.75 -8.24 8.98
N PRO A 115 7.09 -8.20 8.82
CA PRO A 115 7.88 -9.38 8.46
C PRO A 115 7.83 -10.50 9.52
N SER A 116 7.62 -10.14 10.79
CA SER A 116 7.49 -11.08 11.91
C SER A 116 6.06 -11.49 12.23
N VAL A 117 5.07 -11.03 11.45
CA VAL A 117 3.63 -11.20 11.73
C VAL A 117 3.31 -10.82 13.17
N MET A 118 3.56 -9.55 13.53
CA MET A 118 3.31 -9.07 14.89
C MET A 118 4.00 -9.93 15.97
N GLU A 119 5.30 -10.19 15.78
CA GLU A 119 6.14 -10.97 16.71
C GLU A 119 5.87 -12.47 16.76
N MET A 120 4.85 -13.00 16.08
CA MET A 120 4.57 -14.45 16.07
C MET A 120 5.77 -15.28 15.60
N LEU A 121 6.48 -14.82 14.57
CA LEU A 121 7.65 -15.53 14.05
C LEU A 121 8.89 -15.38 14.96
N ALA A 122 8.85 -14.47 15.94
CA ALA A 122 9.89 -14.27 16.94
C ALA A 122 9.56 -14.99 18.28
N GLY A 123 8.54 -15.85 18.31
CA GLY A 123 8.09 -16.54 19.53
C GLY A 123 7.06 -15.76 20.34
N GLY A 124 6.44 -14.75 19.75
CA GLY A 124 5.33 -13.97 20.31
C GLY A 124 4.12 -14.83 20.67
N PRO A 125 3.15 -14.25 21.39
CA PRO A 125 2.27 -14.99 22.27
C PRO A 125 1.46 -16.08 21.54
N GLN A 126 1.43 -17.24 22.19
CA GLN A 126 0.75 -18.45 21.77
C GLN A 126 -0.77 -18.21 21.74
N LYS A 127 -1.55 -19.20 21.26
CA LYS A 127 -2.99 -19.17 20.93
C LYS A 127 -3.88 -18.16 21.69
N GLU A 128 -3.61 -17.88 22.97
CA GLU A 128 -4.31 -16.87 23.77
C GLU A 128 -4.32 -15.47 23.14
N SER A 129 -3.24 -15.04 22.46
CA SER A 129 -3.22 -13.72 21.82
C SER A 129 -4.00 -13.64 20.52
N PHE A 130 -4.27 -14.77 19.87
CA PHE A 130 -5.19 -14.82 18.73
C PHE A 130 -6.65 -14.67 19.16
N GLU A 131 -7.03 -15.32 20.25
CA GLU A 131 -8.36 -15.14 20.82
C GLU A 131 -8.56 -13.71 21.32
N ALA A 132 -7.53 -13.10 21.92
CA ALA A 132 -7.57 -11.68 22.26
C ALA A 132 -7.71 -10.78 21.02
N ALA A 133 -7.03 -11.10 19.91
CA ALA A 133 -7.13 -10.32 18.67
C ALA A 133 -8.54 -10.31 18.06
N LYS A 134 -9.31 -11.40 18.22
CA LYS A 134 -10.72 -11.46 17.80
C LYS A 134 -11.66 -10.57 18.62
N THR A 135 -11.23 -10.15 19.81
CA THR A 135 -11.99 -9.25 20.68
C THR A 135 -11.63 -7.78 20.50
N LEU A 136 -10.68 -7.47 19.62
CA LEU A 136 -10.28 -6.10 19.34
C LEU A 136 -11.35 -5.38 18.51
N PRO A 137 -11.53 -4.06 18.73
CA PRO A 137 -12.55 -3.30 18.03
C PRO A 137 -12.36 -3.35 16.50
N PRO A 138 -13.46 -3.34 15.71
CA PRO A 138 -13.40 -3.19 14.26
C PRO A 138 -12.58 -1.96 13.85
N GLY A 139 -11.72 -2.08 12.85
CA GLY A 139 -10.79 -1.02 12.43
C GLY A 139 -9.49 -0.93 13.24
N SER A 140 -9.27 -1.83 14.20
CA SER A 140 -7.95 -2.05 14.77
C SER A 140 -7.07 -2.84 13.81
N ARG A 141 -5.75 -2.62 13.85
CA ARG A 141 -4.76 -3.32 13.02
C ARG A 141 -4.92 -4.85 13.01
N CYS A 142 -5.44 -5.42 14.10
CA CYS A 142 -5.69 -6.85 14.24
C CYS A 142 -7.11 -7.29 13.84
N GLY A 143 -8.11 -6.41 14.00
CA GLY A 143 -9.50 -6.70 13.64
C GLY A 143 -9.66 -6.89 12.13
N ASP A 144 -8.92 -6.12 11.34
CA ASP A 144 -8.96 -6.16 9.87
C ASP A 144 -8.11 -7.30 9.27
N LEU A 145 -7.40 -8.08 10.11
CA LEU A 145 -6.62 -9.25 9.65
C LEU A 145 -7.53 -10.37 9.13
N ASN A 146 -8.79 -10.39 9.54
CA ASN A 146 -9.75 -11.41 9.11
C ASN A 146 -10.19 -11.22 7.65
N ASP A 147 -10.14 -9.99 7.13
CA ASP A 147 -10.59 -9.66 5.77
C ASP A 147 -9.44 -9.67 4.74
N ASN A 148 -8.21 -9.35 5.16
CA ASN A 148 -7.09 -9.15 4.21
C ASN A 148 -6.07 -10.28 4.15
N LEU A 149 -6.12 -11.26 5.06
CA LEU A 149 -5.16 -12.34 5.09
C LEU A 149 -5.94 -13.64 5.27
N ASN A 150 -5.76 -14.57 4.33
CA ASN A 150 -6.12 -15.99 4.47
C ASN A 150 -5.29 -16.66 5.61
N PHE A 151 -5.16 -15.98 6.75
CA PHE A 151 -4.22 -16.26 7.82
C PHE A 151 -4.57 -17.57 8.54
N THR A 152 -5.85 -17.75 8.85
CA THR A 152 -6.40 -19.01 9.37
C THR A 152 -6.14 -20.18 8.41
N ARG A 153 -6.29 -19.97 7.10
CA ARG A 153 -6.08 -21.02 6.09
C ARG A 153 -4.62 -21.45 5.94
N ASN A 154 -3.67 -20.56 6.21
CA ASN A 154 -2.24 -20.86 6.11
C ASN A 154 -1.68 -21.52 7.38
N LEU A 155 -2.26 -21.23 8.56
CA LEU A 155 -1.91 -21.91 9.81
C LEU A 155 -2.28 -23.41 9.80
N GLU A 156 -3.39 -23.78 9.17
CA GLU A 156 -3.83 -25.18 9.08
C GLU A 156 -2.99 -26.05 8.13
N ARG A 157 -2.08 -25.44 7.35
CA ARG A 157 -1.24 -26.12 6.35
C ARG A 157 0.23 -26.25 6.76
N ALA A 158 0.62 -25.71 7.91
CA ALA A 158 1.97 -25.80 8.48
C ALA A 158 2.03 -26.89 9.56
#